data_AF-B5XHC1-F1
#
_entry.id   AF-B5XHC1-F1
#
_cell.length_a   1.000
_cell.length_b   1.000
_cell.length_c   1.000
_cell.angle_alpha   90.00
_cell.angle_beta   90.00
_cell.angle_gamma   90.00
#
_symmetry.space_group_name_H-M   'P 1'
#
loop_
_entity.id
_entity.type
_entity.pdbx_description
1 polymer ?
#
loop_
_entity_poly.entity_id
_entity_poly.type
_entity_poly.pdbx_seq_one_letter_code
_entity_poly.pdbx_strand_id
1 'polypeptide(L)' 'MIESLNDHPEGIVFLLWGSYAQKKSQLITNLRHRILKAPHPSPLSAARGFLGCRHFSKANQLLHEMGRGEIDWALDEKVS' A
#
# COMPACT_ATOMS: atom_id res chain seq x y z
N MET A 1 3.83 4.66 15.77
CA MET A 1 4.29 4.95 14.38
C MET A 1 3.20 4.75 13.34
N ILE A 2 2.40 3.67 13.32
CA ILE A 2 1.24 3.56 12.40
C ILE A 2 0.04 4.37 12.92
N GLU A 3 -0.31 4.24 14.21
CA GLU A 3 -1.49 4.90 14.78
C GLU A 3 -1.45 6.43 14.68
N SER A 4 -0.26 7.02 14.76
CA SER A 4 -0.04 8.47 14.59
C SER A 4 -0.38 8.98 13.18
N LEU A 5 -0.49 8.09 12.19
CA LEU A 5 -0.90 8.48 10.84
C LEU A 5 -2.41 8.69 10.74
N ASN A 6 -3.21 8.20 11.69
CA ASN A 6 -4.67 8.42 11.66
C ASN A 6 -5.05 9.90 11.76
N ASP A 7 -4.18 10.74 12.35
CA ASP A 7 -4.41 12.18 12.44
C ASP A 7 -3.93 12.93 11.19
N HIS A 8 -3.37 12.24 10.20
CA HIS A 8 -2.91 12.86 8.97
C HIS A 8 -4.12 13.42 8.19
N PRO A 9 -4.09 14.72 7.80
CA PRO A 9 -5.23 15.37 7.16
C PRO A 9 -5.56 14.77 5.79
N GLU A 10 -4.51 14.34 5.08
CA GLU A 10 -4.61 13.73 3.74
C GLU A 10 -4.84 12.22 3.80
N GLY A 11 -5.51 11.70 2.78
CA GLY A 11 -5.60 10.26 2.52
C GLY A 11 -4.23 9.61 2.28
N ILE A 12 -4.07 8.39 2.78
CA ILE A 12 -2.86 7.57 2.67
C ILE A 12 -3.29 6.18 2.18
N VAL A 13 -2.54 5.62 1.24
CA VAL A 13 -2.73 4.24 0.78
C VAL A 13 -1.71 3.33 1.47
N PHE A 14 -2.18 2.38 2.28
CA PHE A 14 -1.36 1.39 2.95
C PHE A 14 -1.30 0.09 2.15
N LEU A 15 -0.11 -0.36 1.78
CA LEU A 15 0.13 -1.66 1.15
C LEU A 15 0.52 -2.69 2.23
N LEU A 16 -0.42 -3.56 2.62
CA LEU A 16 -0.21 -4.56 3.67
C LEU A 16 0.01 -5.94 3.06
N TRP A 17 1.28 -6.32 2.92
CA TRP A 17 1.67 -7.61 2.31
C TRP A 17 2.07 -8.65 3.35
N GLY A 18 1.34 -9.77 3.36
CA GLY A 18 1.53 -10.85 4.33
C GLY A 18 0.72 -10.70 5.62
N SER A 19 0.51 -11.82 6.31
CA SER A 19 -0.41 -11.93 7.46
C SER A 19 -0.04 -10.99 8.61
N TYR A 20 1.27 -10.84 8.90
CA TYR A 20 1.74 -9.95 9.96
C TYR A 20 1.40 -8.48 9.67
N ALA A 21 1.64 -8.02 8.44
CA ALA A 21 1.30 -6.66 8.02
C ALA A 21 -0.21 -6.45 8.01
N GLN A 22 -0.99 -7.42 7.51
CA GLN A 22 -2.45 -7.32 7.47
C GLN A 22 -3.09 -7.19 8.86
N LYS A 23 -2.51 -7.80 9.91
CA LYS A 23 -2.97 -7.62 11.30
C LYS A 23 -2.91 -6.16 11.75
N LYS A 24 -2.00 -5.35 11.20
CA LYS A 24 -1.89 -3.92 11.52
C LYS A 24 -3.04 -3.10 10.94
N SER A 25 -3.91 -3.65 10.08
CA SER A 25 -5.06 -2.91 9.57
C SER A 25 -6.02 -2.46 10.66
N GLN A 26 -6.06 -3.14 11.81
CA GLN A 26 -6.88 -2.72 12.95
C GLN A 26 -6.42 -1.39 13.59
N LEU A 27 -5.18 -0.98 13.31
CA LEU A 27 -4.59 0.26 13.81
C LEU A 27 -4.85 1.46 12.87
N ILE A 28 -5.39 1.19 11.66
CA ILE A 28 -5.68 2.19 10.63
C ILE A 28 -7.18 2.45 10.68
N THR A 29 -7.59 3.47 11.43
CA THR A 29 -9.01 3.75 11.75
C THR A 29 -9.56 4.93 10.98
N ASN A 30 -8.70 5.82 10.46
CA ASN A 30 -9.15 6.95 9.66
C ASN A 30 -9.69 6.49 8.30
N LEU A 31 -10.98 6.76 8.05
CA LEU A 31 -11.71 6.35 6.84
C LEU A 31 -11.24 7.05 5.55
N ARG A 32 -10.44 8.11 5.65
CA ARG A 32 -9.77 8.75 4.49
C ARG A 32 -8.66 7.87 3.93
N HIS A 33 -8.08 7.00 4.76
CA HIS A 33 -7.03 6.09 4.32
C HIS A 33 -7.64 4.92 3.53
N ARG A 34 -6.80 4.26 2.73
CA ARG A 34 -7.14 3.04 1.99
C ARG A 34 -6.14 1.96 2.29
N ILE A 35 -6.60 0.72 2.29
CA ILE A 35 -5.78 -0.44 2.62
C ILE A 35 -5.87 -1.43 1.47
N LEU A 36 -4.73 -1.76 0.86
CA LEU A 36 -4.60 -2.82 -0.13
C LEU A 36 -3.87 -4.00 0.51
N LYS A 37 -4.49 -5.18 0.48
CA LYS A 37 -3.97 -6.41 1.10
C LYS A 37 -3.65 -7.46 0.05
N ALA A 38 -2.47 -8.08 0.17
CA ALA A 38 -2.08 -9.23 -0.64
C ALA A 38 -1.19 -10.18 0.17
N PRO A 39 -0.98 -11.43 -0.29
CA PRO A 39 0.09 -12.28 0.21
C PRO A 39 1.46 -11.58 0.18
N HIS A 40 2.43 -12.11 0.93
CA HIS A 40 3.78 -11.52 0.97
C HIS A 40 4.51 -11.72 -0.38
N PRO A 41 5.34 -10.75 -0.83
CA PRO A 41 6.15 -10.87 -2.07
C PRO A 41 7.18 -11.99 -2.08
N SER A 42 7.49 -12.60 -0.93
CA SER A 42 8.43 -13.72 -0.84
C SER A 42 8.06 -14.83 -1.85
N PRO A 43 9.02 -15.43 -2.56
CA PRO A 43 8.77 -16.50 -3.53
C PRO A 43 7.89 -17.63 -2.99
N LEU A 44 8.01 -17.95 -1.70
CA LEU A 44 7.22 -19.00 -1.04
C LEU A 44 5.71 -18.72 -1.03
N SER A 45 5.29 -17.46 -1.14
CA SER A 45 3.88 -17.05 -1.12
C SER A 45 3.46 -16.21 -2.32
N ALA A 46 4.38 -15.75 -3.15
CA ALA A 46 4.08 -14.77 -4.19
C ALA A 46 3.07 -15.29 -5.23
N ALA A 47 3.23 -16.54 -5.65
CA ALA A 47 2.34 -17.20 -6.59
C ALA A 47 0.91 -17.40 -6.05
N ARG A 48 0.71 -17.31 -4.74
CA ARG A 48 -0.61 -17.46 -4.08
C ARG A 48 -1.46 -16.18 -4.13
N GLY A 49 -1.05 -15.16 -4.88
CA GLY A 49 -1.85 -13.97 -5.14
C GLY A 49 -1.15 -12.63 -4.93
N PHE A 50 0.16 -12.59 -4.66
CA PHE A 50 0.93 -11.35 -4.75
C PHE A 50 1.20 -10.99 -6.22
N LEU A 51 1.67 -11.96 -7.01
CA LEU A 51 1.81 -11.79 -8.45
C LEU A 51 0.41 -11.54 -9.05
N GLY A 52 0.26 -10.45 -9.79
CA GLY A 52 -1.02 -10.04 -10.36
C GLY A 52 -1.95 -9.25 -9.42
N CYS A 53 -1.55 -8.95 -8.17
CA CYS A 53 -2.40 -8.15 -7.27
C CYS A 53 -2.63 -6.71 -7.77
N ARG A 54 -1.73 -6.21 -8.64
CA ARG A 54 -1.76 -4.86 -9.24
C ARG A 54 -1.81 -3.73 -8.21
N HIS A 55 -1.14 -3.89 -7.07
CA HIS A 55 -1.20 -2.90 -5.99
C HIS A 55 -0.62 -1.54 -6.37
N PHE A 56 0.44 -1.48 -7.18
CA PHE A 56 1.05 -0.21 -7.58
C PHE A 56 0.08 0.66 -8.41
N SER A 57 -0.55 0.09 -9.45
CA SER A 57 -1.55 0.81 -10.24
C SER A 57 -2.83 1.11 -9.46
N LYS A 58 -3.29 0.19 -8.60
CA LYS A 58 -4.42 0.46 -7.68
C LYS A 58 -4.09 1.59 -6.69
N ALA A 59 -2.85 1.67 -6.20
CA ALA A 59 -2.44 2.74 -5.31
C ALA A 59 -2.47 4.09 -6.03
N ASN A 60 -1.93 4.16 -7.25
CA ASN A 60 -2.01 5.37 -8.07
C ASN A 60 -3.46 5.77 -8.36
N GLN A 61 -4.33 4.82 -8.71
CA GLN A 61 -5.76 5.10 -8.90
C GLN A 61 -6.38 5.71 -7.64
N LEU A 62 -6.16 5.11 -6.47
CA LEU A 62 -6.70 5.60 -5.20
C LEU A 62 -6.15 6.99 -4.84
N LEU A 63 -4.86 7.24 -5.08
CA LEU A 63 -4.26 8.55 -4.83
C LEU A 63 -4.81 9.60 -5.80
N HIS A 64 -5.00 9.25 -7.06
CA HIS A 64 -5.63 10.11 -8.05
C HIS A 64 -7.07 10.47 -7.66
N GLU A 65 -7.88 9.49 -7.24
CA GLU A 65 -9.23 9.69 -6.72
C GLU A 65 -9.27 10.59 -5.47
N MET A 66 -8.20 10.60 -4.68
CA MET A 66 -8.03 11.50 -3.53
C MET A 66 -7.44 12.87 -3.90
N GLY A 67 -7.14 13.14 -5.17
CA GLY A 67 -6.50 14.39 -5.60
C GLY A 67 -5.03 14.52 -5.18
N ARG A 68 -4.35 13.41 -4.89
CA ARG A 68 -2.97 13.39 -4.37
C ARG A 68 -1.89 13.21 -5.43
N GLY A 69 -2.28 13.12 -6.69
CA GLY A 69 -1.40 12.73 -7.79
C GLY A 69 -1.09 11.23 -7.75
N GLU A 70 -0.03 10.83 -8.45
CA GLU A 70 0.39 9.44 -8.58
C GLU A 70 1.85 9.29 -8.15
N ILE A 71 2.23 8.07 -7.79
CA ILE A 71 3.62 7.73 -7.52
C ILE A 71 4.25 7.24 -8.81
N ASP A 72 5.40 7.82 -9.17
CA ASP A 72 6.30 7.21 -10.14
C ASP A 72 7.06 6.07 -9.45
N TRP A 73 6.81 4.85 -9.90
CA TRP A 73 7.38 3.64 -9.33
C TRP A 73 8.67 3.20 -10.05
N ALA A 74 9.05 3.87 -11.13
CA ALA A 74 10.31 3.59 -11.81
C ALA A 74 11.48 3.88 -10.87
N LEU A 75 12.42 2.94 -10.80
CA LEU A 75 13.68 3.15 -10.10
C LEU A 75 14.72 3.60 -11.12
N ASP A 76 15.55 4.57 -10.75
CA ASP A 76 16.70 4.95 -11.59
C ASP A 76 17.66 3.76 -11.67
N GLU A 77 18.12 3.43 -12.88
CA GLU A 77 19.07 2.34 -13.10
C GLU A 77 20.49 2.68 -12.59
N LYS A 78 20.74 3.95 -12.24
CA LYS A 78 22.01 4.42 -11.68
C LYS A 78 21.85 4.83 -10.23
N VAL A 79 21.59 3.86 -9.36
CA VAL A 79 21.81 4.08 -7.93
C VAL A 79 23.32 4.10 -7.69
N SER A 80 23.83 5.27 -7.33
CA SER A 80 25.22 5.49 -6.89
C SER A 80 25.45 4.93 -5.50
#